data_AF-A0A6A6XZV3-F1
#
_entry.id   AF-A0A6A6XZV3-F1
#
_cell.length_a   1.000
_cell.length_b   1.000
_cell.length_c   1.000
_cell.angle_alpha   90.00
_cell.angle_beta   90.00
_cell.angle_gamma   90.00
#
_symmetry.space_group_name_H-M   'P 1'
#
loop_
_entity.id
_entity.type
_entity.pdbx_description
1 polymer ?
#
loop_
_entity_poly.entity_id
_entity_poly.type
_entity_poly.pdbx_seq_one_letter_code
_entity_poly.pdbx_strand_id
1 'polypeptide(L)'
;MSAFLPSTAEGFICTMLSNVDPSNPALLENCQICYEEFNASHPAVWIRFTSECQHVFGHQCLVDWLTSDNTNANKNKCPLCRSPLYGKSKWDEDIEAQTRYIRSLSAADVGRDEIRAQSFILQDMLDRYREAGERQVLELRQHRRRERRARRREREQDAHRRAPRAEQDEK
;
A
#
# COMPACT_ATOMS: atom_id res chain seq x y z
N MET A 1 -1.65 -9.72 6.78
CA MET A 1 -2.74 -8.75 6.58
C MET A 1 -2.20 -7.35 6.85
N SER A 2 -2.39 -6.41 5.92
CA SER A 2 -1.92 -5.03 6.07
C SER A 2 -2.81 -4.30 7.09
N ALA A 3 -2.22 -3.87 8.19
CA ALA A 3 -2.95 -3.22 9.28
C ALA A 3 -3.02 -1.71 9.12
N PHE A 4 -2.04 -1.09 8.44
CA PHE A 4 -1.96 0.35 8.32
C PHE A 4 -2.25 0.78 6.89
N LEU A 5 -3.48 1.22 6.67
CA LEU A 5 -3.82 2.01 5.49
C LEU A 5 -3.50 3.48 5.80
N PRO A 6 -2.88 4.23 4.87
CA PRO A 6 -2.73 5.67 5.02
C PRO A 6 -4.09 6.32 5.24
N SER A 7 -4.17 7.39 6.03
CA SER A 7 -5.44 8.08 6.28
C SER A 7 -5.94 8.88 5.08
N THR A 8 -5.05 9.21 4.13
CA THR A 8 -5.35 10.06 2.97
C THR A 8 -4.91 9.42 1.65
N ALA A 9 -5.55 9.85 0.56
CA ALA A 9 -5.18 9.46 -0.80
C ALA A 9 -3.73 9.82 -1.14
N GLU A 10 -3.29 11.04 -0.79
CA GLU A 10 -1.92 11.50 -0.98
C GLU A 10 -0.91 10.62 -0.25
N GLY A 11 -1.20 10.29 1.02
CA GLY A 11 -0.38 9.37 1.80
C GLY A 11 -0.24 8.03 1.09
N PHE A 12 -1.33 7.49 0.58
CA PHE A 12 -1.32 6.25 -0.19
C PHE A 12 -0.49 6.34 -1.47
N ILE A 13 -0.71 7.37 -2.29
CA ILE A 13 0.02 7.57 -3.55
C ILE A 13 1.52 7.64 -3.30
N CYS A 14 1.95 8.40 -2.28
CA CYS A 14 3.37 8.59 -1.99
C CYS A 14 4.07 7.38 -1.34
N THR A 15 3.33 6.49 -0.68
CA THR A 15 3.96 5.42 0.12
C THR A 15 3.68 4.00 -0.37
N MET A 16 2.57 3.78 -1.08
CA MET A 16 2.09 2.44 -1.41
C MET A 16 2.18 2.08 -2.90
N LEU A 17 2.53 3.03 -3.77
CA LEU A 17 2.72 2.78 -5.20
C LEU A 17 4.20 2.51 -5.52
N SER A 18 4.43 1.53 -6.39
CA SER A 18 5.76 1.25 -6.96
C SER A 18 5.64 1.11 -8.46
N ASN A 19 6.53 1.78 -9.21
CA ASN A 19 6.60 1.58 -10.65
C ASN A 19 6.95 0.12 -10.96
N VAL A 20 6.34 -0.42 -12.00
CA VAL A 20 6.69 -1.74 -12.53
C VAL A 20 7.45 -1.58 -13.83
N ASP A 21 8.45 -2.44 -14.02
CA ASP A 21 9.15 -2.56 -15.27
C ASP A 21 8.18 -3.11 -16.35
N PRO A 22 7.98 -2.39 -17.47
CA PRO A 22 7.13 -2.86 -18.58
C PRO A 22 7.63 -4.16 -19.20
N SER A 23 8.89 -4.55 -18.97
CA SER A 23 9.48 -5.80 -19.45
C SER A 23 9.07 -7.02 -18.61
N ASN A 24 8.29 -6.84 -17.53
CA ASN A 24 7.87 -7.93 -16.66
C ASN A 24 6.72 -8.74 -17.32
N PRO A 25 6.94 -9.99 -17.75
CA PRO A 25 5.96 -10.79 -18.48
C PRO A 25 4.78 -11.27 -17.61
N ALA A 26 4.85 -11.10 -16.29
CA ALA A 26 3.75 -11.40 -15.38
C ALA A 26 2.73 -10.25 -15.26
N LEU A 27 2.94 -9.15 -15.97
CA LEU A 27 2.02 -8.03 -16.00
C LEU A 27 0.92 -8.25 -17.03
N LEU A 28 -0.29 -7.79 -16.70
CA LEU A 28 -1.30 -7.51 -17.72
C LEU A 28 -0.76 -6.46 -18.68
N GLU A 29 -1.01 -6.62 -19.97
CA GLU A 29 -0.53 -5.67 -21.00
C GLU A 29 -1.29 -4.33 -20.94
N ASN A 30 -2.52 -4.33 -20.40
CA ASN A 30 -3.42 -3.19 -20.40
C ASN A 30 -3.86 -2.76 -18.99
N CYS A 31 -4.03 -1.44 -18.81
CA CYS A 31 -4.60 -0.85 -17.62
C CYS A 31 -6.08 -1.22 -17.47
N GLN A 32 -6.47 -1.70 -16.29
CA GLN A 32 -7.85 -2.11 -16.04
C GLN A 32 -8.83 -0.95 -15.76
N ILE A 33 -8.37 0.31 -15.86
CA ILE A 33 -9.21 1.51 -15.69
C ILE A 33 -9.55 2.10 -17.06
N CYS A 34 -8.54 2.37 -17.91
CA CYS A 34 -8.74 2.96 -19.24
C CYS A 34 -8.64 1.95 -20.39
N TYR A 35 -8.21 0.72 -20.13
CA TYR A 35 -7.95 -0.35 -21.12
C TYR A 35 -6.81 -0.08 -22.11
N GLU A 36 -6.01 0.97 -21.89
CA GLU A 36 -4.84 1.28 -22.69
C GLU A 36 -3.61 0.46 -22.28
N GLU A 37 -2.69 0.23 -23.23
CA GLU A 37 -1.44 -0.49 -23.00
C GLU A 37 -0.47 0.32 -22.12
N PHE A 38 0.29 -0.39 -21.28
CA PHE A 38 1.35 0.25 -20.49
C PHE A 38 2.52 0.66 -21.37
N ASN A 39 2.93 1.93 -21.26
CA ASN A 39 4.06 2.48 -22.02
C ASN A 39 4.71 3.65 -21.25
N ALA A 40 5.68 4.32 -21.87
CA ALA A 40 6.40 5.44 -21.23
C ALA A 40 5.49 6.62 -20.84
N SER A 41 4.41 6.87 -21.59
CA SER A 41 3.39 7.88 -21.28
C SER A 41 2.30 7.36 -20.34
N HIS A 42 2.16 6.04 -20.23
CA HIS A 42 1.20 5.36 -19.38
C HIS A 42 1.91 4.34 -18.46
N PRO A 43 2.76 4.80 -17.51
CA PRO A 43 3.58 3.90 -16.72
C PRO A 43 2.73 3.06 -15.76
N ALA A 44 3.03 1.76 -15.71
CA ALA A 44 2.39 0.83 -14.80
C ALA A 44 2.87 1.05 -13.35
N VAL A 45 1.92 1.13 -12.42
CA VAL A 45 2.16 1.11 -10.98
C VAL A 45 1.49 -0.07 -10.33
N TRP A 46 2.21 -0.65 -9.38
CA TRP A 46 1.74 -1.72 -8.53
C TRP A 46 1.38 -1.16 -7.16
N ILE A 47 0.16 -1.48 -6.70
CA ILE A 47 -0.24 -1.31 -5.31
C ILE A 47 0.51 -2.33 -4.44
N ARG A 48 1.35 -1.83 -3.53
CA ARG A 48 2.15 -2.66 -2.61
C ARG A 48 1.79 -2.41 -1.16
N PHE A 49 2.26 -3.31 -0.30
CA PHE A 49 2.10 -3.25 1.16
C PHE A 49 0.66 -3.32 1.66
N THR A 50 -0.30 -3.57 0.76
CA THR A 50 -1.65 -4.05 1.07
C THR A 50 -1.69 -5.55 0.84
N SER A 51 -1.96 -6.36 1.88
CA SER A 51 -2.10 -7.81 1.72
C SER A 51 -3.29 -8.21 0.85
N GLU A 52 -4.32 -7.37 0.86
CA GLU A 52 -5.61 -7.62 0.20
C GLU A 52 -5.65 -7.12 -1.25
N CYS A 53 -4.58 -6.47 -1.72
CA CYS A 53 -4.54 -5.89 -3.07
C CYS A 53 -3.12 -5.84 -3.60
N GLN A 54 -2.91 -6.45 -4.78
CA GLN A 54 -1.65 -6.42 -5.52
C GLN A 54 -1.91 -6.08 -6.99
N HIS A 55 -2.95 -5.28 -7.24
CA HIS A 55 -3.35 -4.93 -8.60
C HIS A 55 -2.45 -3.86 -9.21
N VAL A 56 -2.36 -3.89 -10.54
CA VAL A 56 -1.53 -3.00 -11.35
C VAL A 56 -2.43 -2.11 -12.21
N PHE A 57 -2.09 -0.82 -12.27
CA PHE A 57 -2.84 0.21 -12.99
C PHE A 57 -1.89 1.21 -13.64
N GLY A 58 -2.42 2.05 -14.54
CA GLY A 58 -1.68 3.21 -15.01
C GLY A 58 -1.55 4.21 -13.87
N HIS A 59 -0.36 4.79 -13.69
CA HIS A 59 -0.08 5.72 -12.59
C HIS A 59 -1.14 6.82 -12.52
N GLN A 60 -1.34 7.53 -13.63
CA GLN A 60 -2.25 8.67 -13.66
C GLN A 60 -3.70 8.24 -13.45
N CYS A 61 -4.14 7.15 -14.08
CA CYS A 61 -5.51 6.65 -13.91
C CYS A 61 -5.83 6.29 -12.45
N LEU A 62 -4.87 5.67 -11.75
CA LEU A 62 -5.06 5.37 -10.34
C LEU A 62 -5.05 6.64 -9.48
N VAL A 63 -4.17 7.59 -9.76
CA VAL A 63 -4.16 8.89 -9.05
C VAL A 63 -5.49 9.62 -9.25
N ASP A 64 -5.97 9.72 -10.47
CA ASP A 64 -7.25 10.39 -10.81
C ASP A 64 -8.42 9.69 -10.13
N TRP A 65 -8.43 8.35 -10.10
CA TRP A 65 -9.42 7.57 -9.37
C TRP A 65 -9.46 7.94 -7.88
N LEU A 66 -8.30 7.95 -7.23
CA LEU A 66 -8.17 8.17 -5.78
C LEU A 66 -8.45 9.63 -5.38
N THR A 67 -8.16 10.59 -6.27
CA THR A 67 -8.27 12.03 -6.03
C THR A 67 -9.54 12.65 -6.58
N SER A 68 -10.34 11.91 -7.36
CA SER A 68 -11.58 12.43 -7.93
C SER A 68 -12.48 13.11 -6.89
N ASP A 69 -12.94 14.32 -7.24
CA ASP A 69 -13.80 15.18 -6.40
C ASP A 69 -15.23 14.65 -6.28
N ASN A 70 -15.58 13.64 -7.09
CA ASN A 70 -16.86 12.98 -7.01
C ASN A 70 -17.01 12.35 -5.61
N THR A 71 -18.17 12.56 -5.00
CA THR A 71 -18.63 11.98 -3.72
C THR A 71 -18.81 10.45 -3.76
N ASN A 72 -18.10 9.78 -4.67
CA ASN A 72 -18.12 8.33 -4.81
C ASN A 72 -17.49 7.69 -3.58
N ALA A 73 -18.31 7.00 -2.80
CA ALA A 73 -17.93 6.28 -1.58
C ALA A 73 -16.88 5.16 -1.82
N ASN A 74 -16.47 4.92 -3.06
CA ASN A 74 -15.47 3.91 -3.42
C ASN A 74 -14.13 4.47 -3.89
N LYS A 75 -13.90 5.79 -3.85
CA LYS A 75 -12.61 6.38 -4.25
C LYS A 75 -11.43 5.96 -3.37
N ASN A 76 -11.70 5.44 -2.17
CA ASN A 76 -10.69 4.88 -1.28
C ASN A 76 -10.48 3.38 -1.46
N LYS A 77 -11.05 2.78 -2.51
CA LYS A 77 -10.99 1.34 -2.78
C LYS A 77 -10.33 1.07 -4.13
N CYS A 78 -9.75 -0.12 -4.23
CA CYS A 78 -9.20 -0.63 -5.47
C CYS A 78 -10.29 -0.78 -6.55
N PRO A 79 -10.09 -0.28 -7.78
CA PRO A 79 -11.06 -0.44 -8.87
C PRO A 79 -11.42 -1.90 -9.20
N LEU A 80 -10.48 -2.83 -9.01
CA LEU A 80 -10.65 -4.24 -9.37
C LEU A 80 -11.27 -5.07 -8.23
N CYS A 81 -10.60 -5.12 -7.07
CA CYS A 81 -11.03 -5.99 -5.96
C CYS A 81 -11.82 -5.27 -4.88
N ARG A 82 -11.96 -3.94 -4.97
CA ARG A 82 -12.64 -3.10 -3.98
C ARG A 82 -12.03 -3.13 -2.57
N SER A 83 -10.85 -3.71 -2.40
CA SER A 83 -10.09 -3.64 -1.14
C SER A 83 -9.81 -2.17 -0.80
N PRO A 84 -9.95 -1.77 0.47
CA PRO A 84 -9.64 -0.42 0.91
C PRO A 84 -8.14 -0.14 0.74
N LEU A 85 -7.84 1.04 0.20
CA LEU A 85 -6.49 1.51 -0.11
C LEU A 85 -6.04 2.59 0.89
N TYR A 86 -6.97 3.41 1.38
CA TYR A 86 -6.71 4.40 2.41
C TYR A 86 -7.96 4.62 3.29
N GLY A 87 -7.77 5.25 4.45
CA GLY A 87 -8.81 5.47 5.46
C GLY A 87 -8.93 4.29 6.41
N LYS A 88 -10.17 3.96 6.80
CA LYS A 88 -10.44 2.85 7.71
C LYS A 88 -10.19 1.52 7.03
N SER A 89 -9.34 0.71 7.65
CA SER A 89 -9.14 -0.68 7.30
C SER A 89 -10.27 -1.54 7.86
N LYS A 90 -10.37 -2.79 7.39
CA LYS A 90 -11.26 -3.79 7.99
C LYS A 90 -11.00 -3.97 9.49
N TRP A 91 -9.75 -3.86 9.92
CA TRP A 91 -9.41 -3.93 11.35
C TRP A 91 -10.02 -2.79 12.14
N ASP A 92 -10.04 -1.58 11.59
CA ASP A 92 -10.67 -0.42 12.25
C ASP A 92 -12.18 -0.66 12.41
N GLU A 93 -12.83 -1.22 11.38
CA GLU A 93 -14.25 -1.60 11.44
C GLU A 93 -14.51 -2.69 12.49
N ASP A 94 -13.68 -3.75 12.52
CA ASP A 94 -13.81 -4.85 13.46
C ASP A 94 -13.57 -4.39 14.92
N ILE A 95 -12.55 -3.55 15.15
CA ILE A 95 -12.25 -2.92 16.45
C ILE A 95 -13.40 -2.02 16.90
N GLU A 96 -13.93 -1.18 16.00
CA GLU A 96 -15.08 -0.32 16.30
C GLU A 96 -16.34 -1.13 16.62
N ALA A 97 -16.59 -2.22 15.88
CA ALA A 97 -17.71 -3.12 16.13
C ALA A 97 -17.60 -3.79 17.50
N GLN A 98 -16.43 -4.36 17.83
CA GLN A 98 -16.18 -4.99 19.12
C GLN A 98 -16.28 -3.98 20.27
N THR A 99 -15.76 -2.77 20.10
CA THR A 99 -15.88 -1.68 21.08
C THR A 99 -17.34 -1.32 21.32
N ARG A 100 -18.15 -1.23 20.26
CA ARG A 100 -19.59 -0.96 20.35
C ARG A 100 -20.32 -2.09 21.08
N TYR A 101 -19.93 -3.34 20.82
CA TYR A 101 -20.50 -4.50 21.49
C TYR A 101 -20.24 -4.46 23.01
N ILE A 102 -18.99 -4.25 23.44
CA ILE A 102 -18.65 -4.13 24.87
C ILE A 102 -19.44 -3.01 25.58
N ARG A 103 -19.59 -1.87 24.91
CA ARG A 103 -20.42 -0.75 25.43
C ARG A 103 -21.88 -1.17 25.60
N SER A 104 -22.43 -1.93 24.65
CA SER A 104 -23.81 -2.41 24.72
C SER A 104 -24.02 -3.39 25.88
N LEU A 105 -23.05 -4.28 26.15
CA LEU A 105 -23.11 -5.20 27.29
C LEU A 105 -23.07 -4.46 28.62
N SER A 106 -22.25 -3.41 28.70
CA SER A 106 -22.15 -2.56 29.89
C SER A 106 -23.45 -1.81 30.18
N ALA A 107 -24.20 -1.42 29.14
CA ALA A 107 -25.48 -0.73 29.27
C ALA A 107 -26.65 -1.68 29.61
N ALA A 108 -26.52 -2.97 29.30
CA ALA A 108 -27.54 -3.99 29.53
C ALA A 108 -27.38 -4.72 30.89
N ASP A 109 -26.57 -4.18 31.81
CA ASP A 109 -26.24 -4.77 33.11
C ASP A 109 -25.79 -6.25 33.02
N VAL A 110 -25.12 -6.61 31.92
CA VAL A 110 -24.56 -7.94 31.73
C VAL A 110 -23.47 -8.18 32.77
N GLY A 111 -23.36 -9.42 33.25
CA GLY A 111 -22.39 -9.81 34.28
C GLY A 111 -20.97 -9.34 33.97
N ARG A 112 -20.26 -8.84 35.00
CA ARG A 112 -18.92 -8.27 34.89
C ARG A 112 -17.90 -9.22 34.23
N ASP A 113 -18.09 -10.53 34.37
CA ASP A 113 -17.19 -11.54 33.80
C ASP A 113 -17.29 -11.60 32.27
N GLU A 114 -18.49 -11.46 31.70
CA GLU A 114 -18.68 -11.42 30.24
C GLU A 114 -18.05 -10.15 29.65
N ILE A 115 -18.27 -9.00 30.28
CA ILE A 115 -17.64 -7.73 29.86
C ILE A 115 -16.11 -7.86 29.89
N ARG A 116 -15.56 -8.51 30.92
CA ARG A 116 -14.12 -8.76 31.02
C ARG A 116 -13.63 -9.67 29.89
N ALA A 117 -14.33 -10.76 29.58
CA ALA A 117 -13.98 -11.66 28.49
C ALA A 117 -13.94 -10.93 27.13
N GLN A 118 -14.96 -10.12 26.85
CA GLN A 118 -15.02 -9.34 25.61
C GLN A 118 -13.95 -8.25 25.54
N SER A 119 -13.58 -7.66 26.68
CA SER A 119 -12.49 -6.69 26.77
C SER A 119 -11.13 -7.33 26.47
N PHE A 120 -10.91 -8.59 26.88
CA PHE A 120 -9.71 -9.33 26.49
C PHE A 120 -9.63 -9.57 24.98
N ILE A 121 -10.76 -9.88 24.34
CA ILE A 121 -10.82 -10.05 22.88
C ILE A 121 -10.43 -8.74 22.19
N LEU A 122 -11.00 -7.60 22.62
CA LEU A 122 -10.65 -6.29 22.06
C LEU A 122 -9.16 -5.98 22.25
N GLN A 123 -8.60 -6.30 23.42
CA GLN A 123 -7.19 -6.06 23.70
C GLN A 123 -6.27 -6.88 22.78
N ASP A 124 -6.55 -8.18 22.61
CA ASP A 124 -5.81 -9.05 21.67
C ASP A 124 -5.92 -8.54 20.23
N MET A 125 -7.09 -8.07 19.80
CA MET A 125 -7.26 -7.44 18.48
C MET A 125 -6.38 -6.20 18.31
N LEU A 126 -6.34 -5.32 19.32
CA LEU A 126 -5.53 -4.10 19.30
C LEU A 126 -4.03 -4.40 19.27
N ASP A 127 -3.59 -5.42 20.01
CA ASP A 127 -2.18 -5.82 20.04
C ASP A 127 -1.75 -6.41 18.69
N ARG A 128 -2.55 -7.29 18.09
CA ARG A 128 -2.30 -7.81 16.72
C ARG A 128 -2.26 -6.71 15.67
N TYR A 129 -3.16 -5.73 15.77
CA TYR A 129 -3.20 -4.57 14.88
C TYR A 129 -1.91 -3.75 14.99
N ARG A 130 -1.47 -3.45 16.22
CA ARG A 130 -0.21 -2.74 16.49
C ARG A 130 0.98 -3.47 15.89
N GLU A 131 1.15 -4.76 16.18
CA GLU A 131 2.25 -5.57 15.67
C GLU A 131 2.27 -5.65 14.13
N ALA A 132 1.10 -5.77 13.51
CA ALA A 132 0.98 -5.75 12.06
C ALA A 132 1.36 -4.39 11.47
N GLY A 133 0.95 -3.28 12.10
CA GLY A 133 1.36 -1.93 11.71
C GLY A 133 2.87 -1.72 11.81
N GLU A 134 3.49 -2.15 12.90
CA GLU A 134 4.94 -2.07 13.11
C GLU A 134 5.73 -2.86 12.05
N ARG A 135 5.27 -4.09 11.73
CA ARG A 135 5.85 -4.90 10.66
C ARG A 135 5.78 -4.19 9.31
N GLN A 136 4.62 -3.63 8.96
CA GLN A 136 4.44 -2.91 7.70
C GLN A 136 5.34 -1.67 7.61
N VAL A 137 5.47 -0.90 8.69
CA VAL A 137 6.39 0.26 8.74
C VAL A 137 7.85 -0.19 8.57
N LEU A 138 8.24 -1.30 9.19
CA LEU A 138 9.58 -1.86 9.02
C LEU A 138 9.84 -2.29 7.58
N GLU A 139 8.89 -2.99 6.96
CA GLU A 139 8.97 -3.39 5.55
C GLU A 139 9.12 -2.18 4.62
N LEU A 140 8.30 -1.15 4.81
CA LEU A 140 8.40 0.11 4.04
C LEU A 140 9.79 0.77 4.20
N ARG A 141 10.33 0.82 5.42
CA ARG A 141 11.68 1.35 5.68
C ARG A 141 12.75 0.52 4.99
N GLN A 142 12.67 -0.81 5.07
CA GLN A 142 13.60 -1.71 4.39
C GLN A 142 13.53 -1.55 2.88
N HIS A 143 12.33 -1.42 2.32
CA HIS A 143 12.12 -1.22 0.90
C HIS A 143 12.78 0.06 0.40
N ARG A 144 12.48 1.22 1.03
CA ARG A 144 13.11 2.50 0.66
C ARG A 144 14.63 2.47 0.76
N ARG A 145 15.19 1.72 1.73
CA ARG A 145 16.64 1.50 1.83
C ARG A 145 17.18 0.69 0.64
N ARG A 146 16.48 -0.36 0.21
CA ARG A 146 16.86 -1.17 -0.97
C ARG A 146 16.82 -0.33 -2.24
N GLU A 147 15.76 0.45 -2.46
CA GLU A 147 15.64 1.32 -3.62
C GLU A 147 16.76 2.37 -3.68
N ARG A 148 17.07 3.03 -2.56
CA ARG A 148 18.18 4.00 -2.50
C ARG A 148 19.52 3.35 -2.84
N ARG A 149 19.76 2.13 -2.37
CA ARG A 149 20.98 1.36 -2.69
C ARG A 149 21.02 0.98 -4.18
N ALA A 150 19.90 0.56 -4.76
CA ALA A 150 19.80 0.22 -6.18
C ALA A 150 20.11 1.43 -7.06
N ARG A 151 19.46 2.58 -6.81
CA ARG A 151 19.71 3.83 -7.54
C ARG A 151 21.16 4.31 -7.44
N ARG A 152 21.81 4.10 -6.30
CA ARG A 152 23.23 4.42 -6.13
C ARG A 152 24.11 3.53 -7.02
N ARG A 153 23.86 2.21 -7.02
CA ARG A 153 24.61 1.25 -7.85
C ARG A 153 24.45 1.53 -9.34
N GLU A 154 23.24 1.85 -9.77
CA GLU A 154 22.93 2.23 -11.16
C GLU A 154 23.74 3.47 -11.58
N ARG A 155 23.75 4.53 -10.76
CA ARG A 155 24.56 5.73 -11.03
C ARG A 155 26.07 5.42 -11.09
N GLU A 156 26.57 4.55 -10.22
CA GLU A 156 27.98 4.12 -10.22
C GLU A 156 28.33 3.32 -11.49
N GLN A 157 27.43 2.44 -11.94
CA GLN A 157 27.60 1.68 -13.18
C GLN A 157 27.56 2.59 -14.42
N ASP A 158 26.63 3.53 -14.47
CA ASP A 158 26.54 4.51 -15.55
C ASP A 158 27.76 5.42 -15.62
N ALA A 159 28.27 5.86 -14.46
CA ALA A 159 29.50 6.63 -14.38
C ALA A 159 30.70 5.84 -14.92
N HIS A 160 30.81 4.54 -14.58
CA HIS A 160 31.86 3.68 -15.10
C HIS A 160 31.75 3.45 -16.61
N ARG A 161 30.54 3.29 -17.15
CA ARG A 161 30.30 3.17 -18.60
C ARG A 161 30.64 4.45 -19.38
N ARG A 162 30.47 5.62 -18.77
CA ARG A 162 30.74 6.93 -19.40
C ARG A 162 32.18 7.39 -19.24
N ALA A 163 32.99 6.75 -18.41
CA ALA A 163 34.39 7.08 -18.28
C ALA A 163 35.09 6.87 -19.64
N PRO A 164 35.69 7.92 -20.24
CA PRO A 164 36.34 7.81 -21.54
C PRO A 164 37.52 6.83 -21.45
N ARG A 165 37.66 5.95 -22.45
CA ARG A 165 38.86 5.12 -22.66
C ARG A 165 40.02 6.03 -23.07
N ALA A 166 40.58 6.77 -22.12
CA ALA A 166 41.61 7.77 -22.40
C ALA A 166 43.04 7.21 -22.53
N GLU A 167 43.24 5.89 -22.61
CA GLU A 167 44.59 5.29 -22.45
C GLU A 167 44.98 4.22 -23.49
N GLN A 168 44.47 4.27 -24.74
CA GLN A 168 44.91 3.27 -25.75
C GLN A 168 45.47 3.81 -27.07
N ASP A 169 45.62 5.14 -27.24
CA ASP A 169 46.25 5.74 -28.43
C ASP A 169 47.58 6.44 -28.08
N GLU A 170 48.55 5.71 -27.53
CA GLU A 170 49.96 6.11 -27.49
C GLU A 170 50.83 4.86 -27.62
N LYS A 171 50.94 4.31 -28.84
CA LYS A 171 52.05 3.48 -29.28
C LYS A 171 52.10 3.30 -30.79
#